data_AF-A0A1E1LKU6-F1
#
_entry.id   AF-A0A1E1LKU6-F1
#
_cell.length_a   1.000
_cell.length_b   1.000
_cell.length_c   1.000
_cell.angle_alpha   90.00
_cell.angle_beta   90.00
_cell.angle_gamma   90.00
#
_symmetry.space_group_name_H-M   'P 1'
#
loop_
_entity.id
_entity.type
_entity.pdbx_description
1 polymer ?
#
loop_
_entity_poly.entity_id
_entity_poly.type
_entity_poly.pdbx_seq_one_letter_code
_entity_poly.pdbx_strand_id
1 'polypeptide(L)'
;MASSNVEHLCNGIPVDHRLKQYLPKAKQSKQENAYGVGKHTDIIENFGNTLIRYNGTSPTKHEIGFASWLAIPDMTGGLVIALQQPTKSQDFTADFKKVQDQCETLSYLDKSLAFMNDSGGLETTSVFDAFPFITEKISPKKLSNEAELAYDTFLSMVEAKKPEVVFACWRIHGQDSLSFSGEGLGKTNQVHRLTSPNGHVVRVVNGFHPSYIANYYPNESCFRKLFAMELCKALCQCELNTAWHEDEWMDDLRSTCRERMLQLMQDRGGDGEQLNPEPGRELRRTRTDSTTQKYNAYTISFDNGLKSLRKIFAHMVSPAYTSQSPCDLYKFCVFEQNISGGICDALLAVSEAMRQSTPGASRSEPGLVELSKHTSRQTHKFLKDDIPNLVQCQQGSYTDLWSNRYLASTSRGLKKSMEKITTRFIGDLVKSFSQLSRGWEYPDLIHDAFKELAVSFEDALGRAYDERPETVSASPVDGIATLSASLHSLSISSSQSAATATPVPNGTPARSSYNNNCYNCGQPDHWSWQCAHPKKRSVMPSTPSTSTSKGNCYNCDQPGH
;
A
#
# COMPACT_ATOMS: atom_id res chain seq x y z
N MET A 1 -2.86 7.40 29.19
CA MET A 1 -2.36 8.20 28.05
C MET A 1 -2.53 7.36 26.80
N ALA A 2 -3.63 7.55 26.06
CA ALA A 2 -3.84 6.85 24.80
C ALA A 2 -2.87 7.44 23.77
N SER A 3 -1.93 6.60 23.33
CA SER A 3 -0.80 6.98 22.47
C SER A 3 -1.27 7.44 21.09
N SER A 4 -0.60 8.47 20.55
CA SER A 4 -0.67 9.01 19.19
C SER A 4 -0.41 8.01 18.05
N ASN A 5 -0.35 6.70 18.34
CA ASN A 5 0.01 5.63 17.40
C ASN A 5 -1.16 5.18 16.49
N VAL A 6 -2.32 5.85 16.48
CA VAL A 6 -3.39 5.57 15.49
C VAL A 6 -3.04 6.20 14.13
N GLU A 7 -2.22 7.25 14.12
CA GLU A 7 -1.78 7.99 12.92
C GLU A 7 -0.88 7.17 11.97
N HIS A 8 -0.54 5.92 12.31
CA HIS A 8 0.39 5.11 11.52
C HIS A 8 -0.24 3.93 10.78
N LEU A 9 -1.52 3.63 11.03
CA LEU A 9 -2.20 2.50 10.39
C LEU A 9 -3.30 2.97 9.43
N CYS A 10 -3.13 2.68 8.14
CA CYS A 10 -4.22 2.80 7.17
C CYS A 10 -4.93 1.44 7.06
N ASN A 11 -6.20 1.38 7.47
CA ASN A 11 -6.98 0.14 7.52
C ASN A 11 -6.20 -1.02 8.17
N GLY A 12 -5.67 -0.82 9.37
CA GLY A 12 -5.06 -1.90 10.16
C GLY A 12 -3.68 -2.37 9.70
N ILE A 13 -3.09 -1.76 8.66
CA ILE A 13 -1.70 -2.00 8.27
C ILE A 13 -0.88 -0.72 8.33
N PRO A 14 0.42 -0.79 8.67
CA PRO A 14 1.29 0.37 8.55
C PRO A 14 1.40 0.78 7.09
N VAL A 15 1.37 2.09 6.84
CA VAL A 15 1.61 2.62 5.50
C VAL A 15 3.08 2.42 5.15
N ASP A 16 3.31 1.92 3.93
CA ASP A 16 4.63 1.73 3.38
C ASP A 16 5.44 3.02 3.51
N HIS A 17 6.59 2.94 4.16
CA HIS A 17 7.42 4.11 4.43
C HIS A 17 7.76 4.92 3.18
N ARG A 18 7.84 4.26 2.00
CA ARG A 18 8.13 4.89 0.71
C ARG A 18 6.99 5.77 0.19
N LEU A 19 5.78 5.60 0.74
CA LEU A 19 4.63 6.47 0.45
C LEU A 19 4.65 7.78 1.24
N LYS A 20 5.40 7.85 2.36
CA LYS A 20 5.41 9.03 3.25
C LYS A 20 5.90 10.31 2.55
N GLN A 21 6.69 10.18 1.48
CA GLN A 21 7.12 11.34 0.67
C GLN A 21 6.00 11.92 -0.21
N TYR A 22 4.98 11.10 -0.52
CA TYR A 22 3.83 11.46 -1.36
C TYR A 22 2.63 11.90 -0.54
N LEU A 23 2.54 11.47 0.73
CA LEU A 23 1.49 11.92 1.64
C LEU A 23 1.55 13.44 1.76
N PRO A 24 0.40 14.14 1.63
CA PRO A 24 0.35 15.58 1.77
C PRO A 24 0.96 16.00 3.11
N LYS A 25 2.15 16.62 3.09
CA LYS A 25 2.68 17.28 4.29
C LYS A 25 1.92 18.58 4.47
N ALA A 26 0.68 18.50 4.97
CA ALA A 26 -0.22 19.59 5.33
C ALA A 26 0.28 20.98 4.90
N LYS A 27 0.35 21.22 3.59
CA LYS A 27 0.50 22.56 3.05
C LYS A 27 -0.88 22.86 2.51
N GLN A 28 -1.63 23.58 3.33
CA GLN A 28 -2.78 24.36 2.91
C GLN A 28 -2.33 25.37 1.84
N SER A 29 -1.94 24.93 0.65
CA SER A 29 -2.29 25.68 -0.53
C SER A 29 -3.76 25.33 -0.76
N LYS A 30 -4.63 26.05 -0.03
CA LYS A 30 -5.91 26.45 -0.59
C LYS A 30 -5.56 27.21 -1.86
N GLN A 31 -5.28 26.48 -2.93
CA GLN A 31 -5.35 27.06 -4.24
C GLN A 31 -6.84 27.27 -4.41
N GLU A 32 -7.26 28.51 -4.17
CA GLU A 32 -8.56 29.05 -4.52
C GLU A 32 -8.70 28.98 -6.05
N ASN A 33 -8.65 27.78 -6.60
CA ASN A 33 -9.25 27.54 -7.89
C ASN A 33 -10.72 27.88 -7.69
N ALA A 34 -11.26 28.73 -8.57
CA ALA A 34 -12.65 29.14 -8.52
C ALA A 34 -13.53 27.92 -8.81
N TYR A 35 -13.74 27.08 -7.79
CA TYR A 35 -14.63 25.95 -7.84
C TYR A 35 -16.05 26.50 -8.01
N GLY A 36 -16.66 26.19 -9.14
CA GLY A 36 -18.05 26.52 -9.41
C GLY A 36 -18.99 25.48 -8.81
N VAL A 37 -20.30 25.71 -8.92
CA VAL A 37 -21.32 24.70 -8.57
C VAL A 37 -21.28 23.59 -9.61
N GLY A 38 -21.09 22.34 -9.17
CA GLY A 38 -20.96 21.17 -10.03
C GLY A 38 -22.30 20.69 -10.61
N LYS A 39 -23.41 20.83 -9.86
CA LYS A 39 -24.76 20.32 -10.19
C LYS A 39 -24.84 18.81 -10.41
N HIS A 40 -23.78 18.06 -10.16
CA HIS A 40 -23.78 16.60 -10.31
C HIS A 40 -24.65 15.93 -9.25
N THR A 41 -24.87 16.57 -8.10
CA THR A 41 -25.85 16.11 -7.10
C THR A 41 -27.30 16.24 -7.61
N ASP A 42 -27.66 17.36 -8.25
CA ASP A 42 -28.97 17.53 -8.91
C ASP A 42 -29.21 16.47 -10.00
N ILE A 43 -28.17 16.13 -10.77
CA ILE A 43 -28.25 15.14 -11.85
C ILE A 43 -28.61 13.76 -11.29
N ILE A 44 -27.91 13.30 -10.24
CA ILE A 44 -28.18 11.98 -9.65
C ILE A 44 -29.54 11.93 -8.94
N GLU A 45 -29.94 13.03 -8.30
CA GLU A 45 -31.25 13.15 -7.67
C GLU A 45 -32.37 13.08 -8.71
N ASN A 46 -32.26 13.85 -9.81
CA ASN A 46 -33.25 13.84 -10.88
C ASN A 46 -33.31 12.47 -11.59
N PHE A 47 -32.17 11.82 -11.82
CA PHE A 47 -32.14 10.46 -12.37
C PHE A 47 -32.86 9.48 -11.43
N GLY A 48 -32.55 9.51 -10.13
CA GLY A 48 -33.20 8.65 -9.15
C GLY A 48 -34.72 8.83 -9.07
N ASN A 49 -35.20 10.06 -9.19
CA ASN A 49 -36.63 10.38 -9.18
C ASN A 49 -37.38 9.95 -10.46
N THR A 50 -36.66 9.82 -11.59
CA THR A 50 -37.25 9.48 -12.90
C THR A 50 -37.04 8.03 -13.32
N LEU A 51 -36.09 7.33 -12.69
CA LEU A 51 -35.76 5.94 -12.99
C LEU A 51 -36.90 4.99 -12.60
N ILE A 52 -37.32 4.17 -13.58
CA ILE A 52 -38.16 2.99 -13.36
C ILE A 52 -37.31 1.75 -13.69
N ARG A 53 -37.06 0.91 -12.70
CA ARG A 53 -36.30 -0.34 -12.85
C ARG A 53 -37.08 -1.34 -13.69
N TYR A 54 -36.41 -2.35 -14.26
CA TYR A 54 -37.08 -3.42 -15.03
C TYR A 54 -38.20 -4.15 -14.29
N ASN A 55 -38.10 -4.25 -12.96
CA ASN A 55 -39.13 -4.87 -12.13
C ASN A 55 -40.34 -3.94 -11.84
N GLY A 56 -40.37 -2.75 -12.44
CA GLY A 56 -41.41 -1.74 -12.26
C GLY A 56 -41.28 -0.91 -10.97
N THR A 57 -40.22 -1.11 -10.18
CA THR A 57 -39.98 -0.32 -8.95
C THR A 57 -39.17 0.93 -9.25
N SER A 58 -39.31 1.95 -8.41
CA SER A 58 -38.47 3.16 -8.44
C SER A 58 -37.49 3.14 -7.26
N PRO A 59 -36.33 3.82 -7.38
CA PRO A 59 -35.47 4.07 -6.24
C PRO A 59 -36.23 4.77 -5.11
N THR A 60 -35.98 4.36 -3.87
CA THR A 60 -36.56 4.98 -2.68
C THR A 60 -35.92 6.33 -2.41
N LYS A 61 -36.61 7.20 -1.65
CA LYS A 61 -36.04 8.49 -1.22
C LYS A 61 -34.73 8.36 -0.46
N HIS A 62 -34.54 7.27 0.29
CA HIS A 62 -33.30 7.02 1.02
C HIS A 62 -32.16 6.60 0.10
N GLU A 63 -32.43 5.79 -0.93
CA GLU A 63 -31.45 5.47 -1.99
C GLU A 63 -30.98 6.74 -2.71
N ILE A 64 -31.93 7.57 -3.15
CA ILE A 64 -31.65 8.81 -3.87
C ILE A 64 -30.86 9.79 -3.00
N GLY A 65 -31.30 9.98 -1.75
CA GLY A 65 -30.60 10.84 -0.80
C GLY A 65 -29.19 10.36 -0.49
N PHE A 66 -28.99 9.05 -0.36
CA PHE A 66 -27.67 8.48 -0.09
C PHE A 66 -26.72 8.61 -1.28
N ALA A 67 -27.19 8.36 -2.51
CA ALA A 67 -26.38 8.56 -3.72
C ALA A 67 -25.98 10.03 -3.89
N SER A 68 -26.89 10.96 -3.58
CA SER A 68 -26.62 12.40 -3.58
C SER A 68 -25.61 12.80 -2.49
N TRP A 69 -25.71 12.18 -1.31
CA TRP A 69 -24.74 12.37 -0.22
C TRP A 69 -23.36 11.77 -0.54
N LEU A 70 -23.25 10.65 -1.26
CA LEU A 70 -21.94 10.18 -1.72
C LEU A 70 -21.32 11.12 -2.75
N ALA A 71 -22.14 11.84 -3.51
CA ALA A 71 -21.70 12.73 -4.57
C ALA A 71 -21.19 14.10 -4.08
N ILE A 72 -21.44 14.48 -2.81
CA ILE A 72 -20.89 15.72 -2.25
C ILE A 72 -19.35 15.67 -2.14
N PRO A 73 -18.65 16.82 -2.19
CA PRO A 73 -19.17 18.18 -2.32
C PRO A 73 -19.70 18.53 -3.73
N ASP A 74 -20.77 19.33 -3.79
CA ASP A 74 -21.39 19.82 -5.04
C ASP A 74 -20.63 20.98 -5.69
N MET A 75 -19.31 20.88 -5.73
CA MET A 75 -18.43 21.85 -6.39
C MET A 75 -17.68 21.19 -7.54
N THR A 76 -17.32 21.93 -8.58
CA THR A 76 -16.50 21.40 -9.68
C THR A 76 -15.09 21.02 -9.21
N GLY A 77 -14.35 20.22 -9.97
CA GLY A 77 -12.97 19.82 -9.65
C GLY A 77 -12.88 18.79 -8.53
N GLY A 78 -11.67 18.59 -8.04
CA GLY A 78 -11.28 17.59 -7.06
C GLY A 78 -11.11 16.17 -7.63
N LEU A 79 -10.96 15.25 -6.68
CA LEU A 79 -10.93 13.82 -6.89
C LEU A 79 -12.35 13.27 -6.90
N VAL A 80 -12.66 12.42 -7.89
CA VAL A 80 -13.83 11.54 -7.88
C VAL A 80 -13.37 10.10 -7.72
N ILE A 81 -14.00 9.34 -6.82
CA ILE A 81 -13.83 7.89 -6.74
C ILE A 81 -14.99 7.24 -7.46
N ALA A 82 -14.71 6.50 -8.53
CA ALA A 82 -15.73 5.78 -9.27
C ALA A 82 -15.84 4.34 -8.77
N LEU A 83 -16.96 3.99 -8.14
CA LEU A 83 -17.34 2.63 -7.77
C LEU A 83 -18.28 2.03 -8.83
N GLN A 84 -18.58 0.74 -8.71
CA GLN A 84 -19.38 0.08 -9.75
C GLN A 84 -20.86 0.38 -9.59
N GLN A 85 -21.46 -0.09 -8.50
CA GLN A 85 -22.89 -0.04 -8.24
C GLN A 85 -23.17 -0.37 -6.76
N PRO A 86 -24.33 0.01 -6.22
CA PRO A 86 -24.77 -0.42 -4.89
C PRO A 86 -24.97 -1.94 -4.81
N THR A 87 -24.74 -2.52 -3.63
CA THR A 87 -25.08 -3.94 -3.38
C THR A 87 -26.58 -4.10 -3.16
N LYS A 88 -27.15 -5.21 -3.66
CA LYS A 88 -28.55 -5.58 -3.43
C LYS A 88 -28.93 -5.68 -1.95
N SER A 89 -27.97 -6.00 -1.10
CA SER A 89 -28.15 -6.14 0.35
C SER A 89 -28.00 -4.82 1.12
N GLN A 90 -27.78 -3.69 0.44
CA GLN A 90 -27.55 -2.41 1.10
C GLN A 90 -28.85 -1.91 1.74
N ASP A 91 -28.79 -1.62 3.04
CA ASP A 91 -29.90 -1.07 3.79
C ASP A 91 -29.81 0.46 3.79
N PHE A 92 -30.72 1.11 3.06
CA PHE A 92 -30.74 2.56 2.94
C PHE A 92 -31.66 3.17 4.00
N THR A 93 -31.10 4.07 4.81
CA THR A 93 -31.85 4.77 5.86
C THR A 93 -31.62 6.28 5.75
N ALA A 94 -32.40 7.08 6.50
CA ALA A 94 -32.18 8.52 6.58
C ALA A 94 -30.84 8.92 7.26
N ASP A 95 -30.25 7.99 8.01
CA ASP A 95 -28.94 8.18 8.64
C ASP A 95 -27.84 7.65 7.69
N PHE A 96 -27.34 8.53 6.83
CA PHE A 96 -26.32 8.17 5.84
C PHE A 96 -25.02 7.71 6.48
N LYS A 97 -24.67 8.23 7.66
CA LYS A 97 -23.47 7.80 8.38
C LYS A 97 -23.61 6.34 8.83
N LYS A 98 -24.79 5.96 9.32
CA LYS A 98 -25.09 4.56 9.63
C LYS A 98 -25.01 3.66 8.39
N VAL A 99 -25.49 4.09 7.22
CA VAL A 99 -25.37 3.32 5.97
C VAL A 99 -23.89 3.12 5.59
N GLN A 100 -23.09 4.19 5.69
CA GLN A 100 -21.64 4.14 5.47
C GLN A 100 -20.95 3.17 6.44
N ASP A 101 -21.25 3.25 7.74
CA ASP A 101 -20.60 2.45 8.78
C ASP A 101 -20.98 0.96 8.69
N GLN A 102 -22.18 0.65 8.21
CA GLN A 102 -22.64 -0.72 7.98
C GLN A 102 -22.12 -1.32 6.67
N CYS A 103 -21.67 -0.49 5.73
CA CYS A 103 -21.05 -0.95 4.48
C CYS A 103 -19.54 -1.08 4.65
N GLU A 104 -19.03 -2.32 4.76
CA GLU A 104 -17.58 -2.57 4.95
C GLU A 104 -16.73 -1.90 3.86
N THR A 105 -17.22 -1.84 2.63
CA THR A 105 -16.56 -1.18 1.50
C THR A 105 -16.42 0.34 1.71
N LEU A 106 -17.50 1.02 2.10
CA LEU A 106 -17.49 2.47 2.30
C LEU A 106 -16.76 2.86 3.59
N SER A 107 -16.90 2.09 4.67
CA SER A 107 -16.12 2.27 5.89
C SER A 107 -14.61 2.13 5.61
N TYR A 108 -14.21 1.15 4.79
CA TYR A 108 -12.81 0.98 4.37
C TYR A 108 -12.32 2.19 3.56
N LEU A 109 -13.13 2.67 2.62
CA LEU A 109 -12.80 3.82 1.78
C LEU A 109 -12.64 5.10 2.59
N ASP A 110 -13.59 5.37 3.49
CA ASP A 110 -13.57 6.52 4.39
C ASP A 110 -12.32 6.56 5.26
N LYS A 111 -11.96 5.42 5.88
CA LYS A 111 -10.73 5.28 6.66
C LYS A 111 -9.47 5.49 5.82
N SER A 112 -9.49 5.03 4.56
CA SER A 112 -8.37 5.24 3.64
C SER A 112 -8.20 6.72 3.32
N LEU A 113 -9.30 7.41 3.00
CA LEU A 113 -9.29 8.83 2.68
C LEU A 113 -8.91 9.70 3.87
N ALA A 114 -9.52 9.45 5.03
CA ALA A 114 -9.21 10.16 6.26
C ALA A 114 -7.74 10.02 6.65
N PHE A 115 -7.14 8.85 6.41
CA PHE A 115 -5.71 8.64 6.63
C PHE A 115 -4.83 9.41 5.62
N MET A 116 -5.20 9.40 4.34
CA MET A 116 -4.32 9.89 3.27
C MET A 116 -4.44 11.39 3.01
N ASN A 117 -5.57 12.01 3.34
CA ASN A 117 -5.86 13.41 3.02
C ASN A 117 -5.91 14.35 4.25
N ASP A 118 -5.72 13.85 5.47
CA ASP A 118 -5.76 14.59 6.77
C ASP A 118 -7.03 15.45 7.04
N SER A 119 -7.86 15.70 6.04
CA SER A 119 -8.84 16.80 5.97
C SER A 119 -10.24 16.37 5.56
N GLY A 120 -10.45 15.07 5.29
CA GLY A 120 -11.77 14.46 5.33
C GLY A 120 -11.86 13.12 4.61
N GLY A 121 -12.76 12.27 5.10
CA GLY A 121 -13.12 10.99 4.48
C GLY A 121 -14.10 11.19 3.33
N LEU A 122 -15.20 10.43 3.34
CA LEU A 122 -16.23 10.55 2.30
C LEU A 122 -16.98 11.89 2.32
N GLU A 123 -16.91 12.65 3.41
CA GLU A 123 -17.55 13.97 3.52
C GLU A 123 -16.91 15.04 2.61
N THR A 124 -15.67 14.82 2.17
CA THR A 124 -14.89 15.79 1.39
C THR A 124 -14.45 15.24 0.04
N THR A 125 -14.86 14.02 -0.33
CA THR A 125 -14.47 13.36 -1.58
C THR A 125 -15.68 12.76 -2.24
N SER A 126 -15.98 13.22 -3.46
CA SER A 126 -17.11 12.71 -4.24
C SER A 126 -16.89 11.26 -4.65
N VAL A 127 -17.86 10.41 -4.35
CA VAL A 127 -17.91 9.01 -4.78
C VAL A 127 -19.11 8.81 -5.69
N PHE A 128 -18.87 8.34 -6.91
CA PHE A 128 -19.91 8.06 -7.88
C PHE A 128 -19.96 6.55 -8.15
N ASP A 129 -21.15 5.98 -8.18
CA ASP A 129 -21.34 4.67 -8.81
C ASP A 129 -21.43 4.84 -10.33
N ALA A 130 -20.79 3.96 -11.09
CA ALA A 130 -20.88 3.93 -12.55
C ALA A 130 -22.28 3.48 -13.02
N PHE A 131 -22.97 2.69 -12.21
CA PHE A 131 -24.35 2.24 -12.44
C PHE A 131 -25.20 2.54 -11.20
N PRO A 132 -25.51 3.81 -10.93
CA PRO A 132 -26.26 4.20 -9.75
C PRO A 132 -27.67 3.57 -9.77
N PHE A 133 -28.16 3.22 -8.58
CA PHE A 133 -29.47 2.58 -8.35
C PHE A 133 -29.68 1.19 -8.96
N ILE A 134 -28.73 0.66 -9.72
CA ILE A 134 -28.76 -0.71 -10.25
C ILE A 134 -28.19 -1.66 -9.21
N THR A 135 -28.98 -2.61 -8.73
CA THR A 135 -28.52 -3.59 -7.72
C THR A 135 -28.23 -4.97 -8.32
N GLU A 136 -28.74 -5.17 -9.53
CA GLU A 136 -28.62 -6.36 -10.33
C GLU A 136 -27.25 -6.40 -11.01
N LYS A 137 -26.72 -7.61 -11.18
CA LYS A 137 -25.42 -7.78 -11.81
C LYS A 137 -25.43 -7.27 -13.25
N ILE A 138 -24.51 -6.36 -13.57
CA ILE A 138 -24.33 -5.89 -14.95
C ILE A 138 -23.78 -7.02 -15.83
N SER A 139 -24.40 -7.18 -17.00
CA SER A 139 -24.02 -8.20 -17.97
C SER A 139 -22.72 -7.82 -18.68
N PRO A 140 -21.75 -8.75 -18.80
CA PRO A 140 -20.51 -8.50 -19.52
C PRO A 140 -20.70 -8.43 -21.05
N LYS A 141 -21.79 -9.02 -21.57
CA LYS A 141 -22.02 -9.13 -23.02
C LYS A 141 -22.65 -7.88 -23.61
N LYS A 142 -23.64 -7.33 -22.92
CA LYS A 142 -24.42 -6.17 -23.37
C LYS A 142 -25.08 -5.54 -22.15
N LEU A 143 -24.97 -4.22 -22.05
CA LEU A 143 -25.70 -3.44 -21.06
C LEU A 143 -27.20 -3.53 -21.34
N SER A 144 -28.00 -3.57 -20.28
CA SER A 144 -29.43 -3.36 -20.40
C SER A 144 -29.72 -1.88 -20.62
N ASN A 145 -30.88 -1.51 -21.17
CA ASN A 145 -31.24 -0.09 -21.35
C ASN A 145 -31.18 0.67 -20.01
N GLU A 146 -31.58 0.02 -18.91
CA GLU A 146 -31.48 0.59 -17.56
C GLU A 146 -30.02 0.87 -17.17
N ALA A 147 -29.11 -0.07 -17.44
CA ALA A 147 -27.69 0.09 -17.16
C ALA A 147 -27.02 1.13 -18.09
N GLU A 148 -27.46 1.22 -19.35
CA GLU A 148 -27.02 2.27 -20.29
C GLU A 148 -27.41 3.65 -19.77
N LEU A 149 -28.68 3.85 -19.37
CA LEU A 149 -29.14 5.12 -18.79
C LEU A 149 -28.41 5.48 -17.48
N ALA A 150 -28.15 4.50 -16.63
CA ALA A 150 -27.39 4.69 -15.40
C ALA A 150 -25.94 5.12 -15.69
N TYR A 151 -25.31 4.50 -16.68
CA TYR A 151 -23.95 4.84 -17.11
C TYR A 151 -23.87 6.21 -17.79
N ASP A 152 -24.84 6.57 -18.63
CA ASP A 152 -24.93 7.90 -19.24
C ASP A 152 -25.14 8.99 -18.16
N THR A 153 -25.87 8.67 -17.10
CA THR A 153 -26.01 9.55 -15.92
C THR A 153 -24.66 9.73 -15.22
N PHE A 154 -23.91 8.65 -14.99
CA PHE A 154 -22.55 8.73 -14.45
C PHE A 154 -21.63 9.63 -15.30
N LEU A 155 -21.66 9.47 -16.63
CA LEU A 155 -20.88 10.34 -17.54
C LEU A 155 -21.29 11.81 -17.43
N SER A 156 -22.60 12.07 -17.34
CA SER A 156 -23.15 13.42 -17.14
C SER A 156 -22.71 14.03 -15.81
N MET A 157 -22.68 13.23 -14.74
CA MET A 157 -22.17 13.66 -13.44
C MET A 157 -20.68 14.00 -13.50
N VAL A 158 -19.85 13.16 -14.15
CA VAL A 158 -18.42 13.45 -14.35
C VAL A 158 -18.21 14.72 -15.16
N GLU A 159 -19.00 14.93 -16.22
CA GLU A 159 -18.94 16.14 -17.02
C GLU A 159 -19.31 17.40 -16.23
N ALA A 160 -20.34 17.32 -15.39
CA ALA A 160 -20.80 18.42 -14.56
C ALA A 160 -19.81 18.73 -13.41
N LYS A 161 -19.30 17.67 -12.76
CA LYS A 161 -18.27 17.73 -11.71
C LYS A 161 -16.93 18.25 -12.24
N LYS A 162 -16.57 18.00 -13.49
CA LYS A 162 -15.27 18.38 -14.08
C LYS A 162 -14.07 18.03 -13.18
N PRO A 163 -13.93 16.78 -12.70
CA PRO A 163 -12.83 16.42 -11.79
C PRO A 163 -11.48 16.48 -12.52
N GLU A 164 -10.40 16.84 -11.82
CA GLU A 164 -9.05 16.71 -12.37
C GLU A 164 -8.61 15.25 -12.43
N VAL A 165 -9.12 14.42 -11.50
CA VAL A 165 -8.78 13.00 -11.37
C VAL A 165 -10.03 12.16 -11.08
N VAL A 166 -10.14 11.03 -11.76
CA VAL A 166 -11.04 9.92 -11.41
C VAL A 166 -10.19 8.74 -10.96
N PHE A 167 -10.38 8.29 -9.72
CA PHE A 167 -9.84 7.02 -9.24
C PHE A 167 -10.82 5.90 -9.58
N ALA A 168 -10.48 5.11 -10.59
CA ALA A 168 -11.39 4.14 -11.21
C ALA A 168 -11.38 2.81 -10.47
N CYS A 169 -12.28 2.64 -9.50
CA CYS A 169 -12.41 1.45 -8.66
C CYS A 169 -13.51 0.49 -9.14
N TRP A 170 -13.78 0.42 -10.43
CA TRP A 170 -14.81 -0.47 -10.98
C TRP A 170 -14.39 -1.05 -12.33
N ARG A 171 -14.91 -2.22 -12.69
CA ARG A 171 -14.68 -2.84 -13.99
C ARG A 171 -15.82 -3.78 -14.33
N ILE A 172 -16.19 -3.84 -15.61
CA ILE A 172 -16.99 -4.94 -16.15
C ILE A 172 -16.12 -5.70 -17.14
N HIS A 173 -15.84 -6.97 -16.86
CA HIS A 173 -15.08 -7.82 -17.78
C HIS A 173 -15.79 -7.95 -19.13
N GLY A 174 -15.02 -7.78 -20.22
CA GLY A 174 -15.56 -7.82 -21.58
C GLY A 174 -16.18 -6.51 -22.06
N GLN A 175 -16.16 -5.46 -21.24
CA GLN A 175 -16.63 -4.10 -21.56
C GLN A 175 -15.48 -3.09 -21.42
N ASP A 176 -14.32 -3.39 -22.01
CA ASP A 176 -13.13 -2.53 -21.90
C ASP A 176 -13.29 -1.18 -22.64
N SER A 177 -14.37 -1.00 -23.39
CA SER A 177 -14.72 0.27 -24.06
C SER A 177 -15.37 1.30 -23.15
N LEU A 178 -15.79 0.92 -21.93
CA LEU A 178 -16.41 1.86 -21.02
C LEU A 178 -15.36 2.81 -20.44
N SER A 179 -15.56 4.11 -20.69
CA SER A 179 -14.73 5.18 -20.14
C SER A 179 -14.75 5.17 -18.61
N PHE A 180 -13.64 5.63 -18.01
CA PHE A 180 -13.45 5.71 -16.56
C PHE A 180 -13.51 4.37 -15.82
N SER A 181 -13.45 3.24 -16.53
CA SER A 181 -13.29 1.92 -15.91
C SER A 181 -11.82 1.68 -15.52
N GLY A 182 -11.63 0.94 -14.43
CA GLY A 182 -10.32 0.47 -13.99
C GLY A 182 -9.91 -0.78 -14.76
N GLU A 183 -8.60 -1.00 -14.83
CA GLU A 183 -8.04 -2.25 -15.36
C GLU A 183 -8.02 -3.34 -14.28
N GLY A 184 -8.16 -2.97 -13.01
CA GLY A 184 -8.24 -3.87 -11.87
C GLY A 184 -6.89 -4.07 -11.19
N LEU A 185 -6.85 -5.09 -10.34
CA LEU A 185 -5.79 -5.28 -9.35
C LEU A 185 -4.40 -5.43 -10.00
N GLY A 186 -3.56 -4.41 -9.76
CA GLY A 186 -2.17 -4.36 -10.17
C GLY A 186 -1.93 -4.39 -11.68
N LYS A 187 -2.92 -4.14 -12.55
CA LYS A 187 -2.75 -4.36 -14.00
C LYS A 187 -1.92 -3.31 -14.72
N THR A 188 -1.99 -2.05 -14.29
CA THR A 188 -1.30 -0.95 -14.96
C THR A 188 -0.77 0.07 -13.98
N ASN A 189 0.31 0.73 -14.38
CA ASN A 189 0.86 1.91 -13.74
C ASN A 189 0.56 3.18 -14.55
N GLN A 190 -0.16 3.08 -15.67
CA GLN A 190 -0.44 4.23 -16.52
C GLN A 190 -1.60 5.07 -15.97
N VAL A 191 -1.51 6.38 -16.19
CA VAL A 191 -2.60 7.33 -15.96
C VAL A 191 -3.19 7.70 -17.31
N HIS A 192 -4.42 7.28 -17.55
CA HIS A 192 -5.13 7.58 -18.80
C HIS A 192 -5.62 9.02 -18.78
N ARG A 193 -5.67 9.67 -19.95
CA ARG A 193 -6.20 11.03 -20.08
C ARG A 193 -7.42 10.99 -20.99
N LEU A 194 -8.58 11.34 -20.45
CA LEU A 194 -9.82 11.39 -21.19
C LEU A 194 -10.23 12.86 -21.36
N THR A 195 -10.41 13.27 -22.62
CA THR A 195 -10.91 14.61 -22.94
C THR A 195 -12.42 14.52 -23.10
N SER A 196 -13.14 15.19 -22.20
CA SER A 196 -14.60 15.33 -22.30
C SER A 196 -14.99 16.18 -23.51
N PRO A 197 -16.25 16.11 -23.99
CA PRO A 197 -16.71 16.87 -25.16
C PRO A 197 -16.51 18.39 -25.04
N ASN A 198 -16.53 18.91 -23.81
CA ASN A 198 -16.30 20.33 -23.52
C ASN A 198 -14.81 20.73 -23.47
N GLY A 199 -13.89 19.82 -23.77
CA GLY A 199 -12.45 20.04 -23.78
C GLY A 199 -11.76 19.85 -22.42
N HIS A 200 -12.50 19.63 -21.34
CA HIS A 200 -11.93 19.33 -20.02
C HIS A 200 -11.23 17.97 -20.03
N VAL A 201 -10.00 17.92 -19.53
CA VAL A 201 -9.17 16.71 -19.48
C VAL A 201 -9.22 16.12 -18.07
N VAL A 202 -9.70 14.88 -17.98
CA VAL A 202 -9.74 14.11 -16.75
C VAL A 202 -8.62 13.07 -16.77
N ARG A 203 -7.85 12.99 -15.69
CA ARG A 203 -6.87 11.92 -15.49
C ARG A 203 -7.55 10.74 -14.81
N VAL A 204 -7.42 9.55 -15.39
CA VAL A 204 -7.98 8.32 -14.81
C VAL A 204 -6.84 7.51 -14.22
N VAL A 205 -6.87 7.34 -12.90
CA VAL A 205 -5.91 6.51 -12.17
C VAL A 205 -6.55 5.15 -11.95
N ASN A 206 -5.82 4.09 -12.33
CA ASN A 206 -6.27 2.72 -12.16
C ASN A 206 -6.47 2.39 -10.68
N GLY A 207 -7.66 1.93 -10.33
CA GLY A 207 -7.97 1.34 -9.05
C GLY A 207 -8.53 -0.07 -9.21
N PHE A 208 -8.88 -0.66 -8.08
CA PHE A 208 -9.69 -1.87 -8.03
C PHE A 208 -10.72 -1.70 -6.92
N HIS A 209 -11.83 -2.42 -7.05
CA HIS A 209 -12.97 -2.18 -6.18
C HIS A 209 -12.61 -2.45 -4.70
N PRO A 210 -12.81 -1.50 -3.77
CA PRO A 210 -12.41 -1.66 -2.36
C PRO A 210 -13.12 -2.84 -1.68
N SER A 211 -14.26 -3.29 -2.20
CA SER A 211 -14.93 -4.50 -1.69
C SER A 211 -14.03 -5.74 -1.76
N TYR A 212 -13.11 -5.80 -2.73
CA TYR A 212 -12.15 -6.90 -2.89
C TYR A 212 -11.34 -7.11 -1.60
N ILE A 213 -10.95 -6.02 -0.96
CA ILE A 213 -10.17 -6.02 0.27
C ILE A 213 -11.09 -6.08 1.48
N ALA A 214 -12.15 -5.26 1.50
CA ALA A 214 -13.02 -5.15 2.66
C ALA A 214 -13.80 -6.45 2.93
N ASN A 215 -14.30 -7.11 1.87
CA ASN A 215 -15.24 -8.24 2.00
C ASN A 215 -14.63 -9.59 1.59
N TYR A 216 -13.78 -9.64 0.55
CA TYR A 216 -13.33 -10.93 -0.02
C TYR A 216 -11.98 -11.41 0.50
N TYR A 217 -11.02 -10.50 0.65
CA TYR A 217 -9.66 -10.80 1.07
C TYR A 217 -9.15 -9.85 2.16
N PRO A 218 -9.86 -9.71 3.29
CA PRO A 218 -9.48 -8.77 4.34
C PRO A 218 -8.18 -9.17 5.06
N ASN A 219 -7.76 -10.42 4.95
CA ASN A 219 -6.54 -10.97 5.55
C ASN A 219 -5.27 -10.74 4.71
N GLU A 220 -5.37 -10.15 3.51
CA GLU A 220 -4.25 -9.98 2.59
C GLU A 220 -3.70 -8.54 2.65
N SER A 221 -2.58 -8.34 3.36
CA SER A 221 -2.00 -7.00 3.54
C SER A 221 -1.45 -6.39 2.24
N CYS A 222 -0.97 -7.21 1.29
CA CYS A 222 -0.45 -6.71 0.02
C CYS A 222 -1.51 -5.95 -0.78
N PHE A 223 -2.77 -6.41 -0.76
CA PHE A 223 -3.87 -5.70 -1.42
C PHE A 223 -4.18 -4.37 -0.74
N ARG A 224 -4.16 -4.32 0.60
CA ARG A 224 -4.32 -3.06 1.35
C ARG A 224 -3.21 -2.05 1.00
N LYS A 225 -1.96 -2.51 0.92
CA LYS A 225 -0.81 -1.68 0.52
C LYS A 225 -0.96 -1.15 -0.91
N LEU A 226 -1.35 -2.02 -1.85
CA LEU A 226 -1.55 -1.62 -3.24
C LEU A 226 -2.68 -0.59 -3.37
N PHE A 227 -3.78 -0.77 -2.65
CA PHE A 227 -4.88 0.21 -2.65
C PHE A 227 -4.44 1.56 -2.08
N ALA A 228 -3.73 1.56 -0.96
CA ALA A 228 -3.18 2.79 -0.37
C ALA A 228 -2.23 3.50 -1.34
N MET A 229 -1.37 2.76 -2.05
CA MET A 229 -0.46 3.30 -3.06
C MET A 229 -1.21 3.95 -4.24
N GLU A 230 -2.18 3.25 -4.84
CA GLU A 230 -2.93 3.79 -5.99
C GLU A 230 -3.86 4.95 -5.60
N LEU A 231 -4.41 4.93 -4.38
CA LEU A 231 -5.15 6.07 -3.83
C LEU A 231 -4.22 7.27 -3.59
N CYS A 232 -3.01 7.04 -3.06
CA CYS A 232 -1.99 8.08 -2.90
C CYS A 232 -1.69 8.73 -4.26
N LYS A 233 -1.49 7.90 -5.29
CA LYS A 233 -1.25 8.35 -6.66
C LYS A 233 -2.38 9.24 -7.16
N ALA A 234 -3.63 8.83 -6.96
CA ALA A 234 -4.79 9.63 -7.35
C ALA A 234 -4.82 11.01 -6.65
N LEU A 235 -4.54 11.05 -5.34
CA LEU A 235 -4.45 12.29 -4.56
C LEU A 235 -3.30 13.18 -5.02
N CYS A 236 -2.09 12.63 -5.21
CA CYS A 236 -0.94 13.39 -5.70
C CYS A 236 -1.18 14.00 -7.08
N GLN A 237 -1.84 13.26 -7.97
CA GLN A 237 -2.25 13.76 -9.28
C GLN A 237 -3.27 14.91 -9.14
N CYS A 238 -4.19 14.80 -8.18
CA CYS A 238 -5.26 15.78 -7.96
C CYS A 238 -4.72 17.10 -7.37
N GLU A 239 -4.03 17.04 -6.24
CA GLU A 239 -3.81 18.21 -5.37
C GLU A 239 -2.48 18.92 -5.60
N LEU A 240 -1.42 18.15 -5.83
CA LEU A 240 -0.07 18.70 -5.74
C LEU A 240 0.48 19.16 -7.10
N ASN A 241 -0.15 18.72 -8.20
CA ASN A 241 0.41 18.78 -9.56
C ASN A 241 1.88 18.33 -9.61
N THR A 242 2.33 17.60 -8.59
CA THR A 242 3.66 17.03 -8.49
C THR A 242 3.68 15.81 -9.38
N ALA A 243 4.80 15.62 -10.08
CA ALA A 243 5.02 14.40 -10.82
C ALA A 243 5.09 13.24 -9.81
N TRP A 244 3.99 12.49 -9.68
CA TRP A 244 4.05 11.13 -9.15
C TRP A 244 5.13 10.39 -9.93
N HIS A 245 6.11 9.84 -9.22
CA HIS A 245 7.19 9.08 -9.82
C HIS A 245 6.92 7.59 -9.61
N GLU A 246 6.86 6.84 -10.69
CA GLU A 246 6.76 5.38 -10.62
C GLU A 246 8.15 4.81 -10.30
N ASP A 247 8.28 4.25 -9.12
CA ASP A 247 9.49 3.54 -8.69
C ASP A 247 9.36 2.04 -8.96
N GLU A 248 10.49 1.34 -9.15
CA GLU A 248 10.55 -0.11 -9.39
C GLU A 248 9.73 -0.92 -8.37
N TRP A 249 9.77 -0.50 -7.10
CA TRP A 249 9.05 -1.21 -6.04
C TRP A 249 7.53 -1.18 -6.17
N MET A 250 6.98 -0.16 -6.84
CA MET A 250 5.54 -0.05 -7.06
C MET A 250 5.09 -1.12 -8.06
N ASP A 251 5.90 -1.35 -9.09
CA ASP A 251 5.67 -2.42 -10.06
C ASP A 251 5.88 -3.81 -9.44
N ASP A 252 6.86 -3.98 -8.54
CA ASP A 252 7.01 -5.19 -7.74
C ASP A 252 5.78 -5.47 -6.87
N LEU A 253 5.23 -4.44 -6.22
CA LEU A 253 4.03 -4.56 -5.41
C LEU A 253 2.82 -4.95 -6.27
N ARG A 254 2.66 -4.33 -7.45
CA ARG A 254 1.63 -4.70 -8.42
C ARG A 254 1.78 -6.16 -8.86
N SER A 255 3.00 -6.60 -9.19
CA SER A 255 3.25 -8.00 -9.60
C SER A 255 2.95 -8.98 -8.49
N THR A 256 3.45 -8.71 -7.29
CA THR A 256 3.20 -9.53 -6.10
C THR A 256 1.70 -9.68 -5.85
N CYS A 257 0.93 -8.60 -5.96
CA CYS A 257 -0.52 -8.64 -5.79
C CYS A 257 -1.20 -9.46 -6.91
N ARG A 258 -0.78 -9.33 -8.17
CA ARG A 258 -1.32 -10.16 -9.28
C ARG A 258 -1.03 -11.64 -9.07
N GLU A 259 0.20 -11.98 -8.71
CA GLU A 259 0.61 -13.37 -8.43
C GLU A 259 -0.17 -13.95 -7.26
N ARG A 260 -0.34 -13.16 -6.18
CA ARG A 260 -1.12 -13.58 -5.01
C ARG A 260 -2.59 -13.80 -5.37
N MET A 261 -3.19 -12.91 -6.17
CA MET A 261 -4.55 -13.10 -6.69
C MET A 261 -4.66 -14.42 -7.47
N LEU A 262 -3.70 -14.73 -8.36
CA LEU A 262 -3.72 -15.98 -9.13
C LEU A 262 -3.61 -17.22 -8.22
N GLN A 263 -2.77 -17.18 -7.19
CA GLN A 263 -2.68 -18.26 -6.19
C GLN A 263 -4.02 -18.45 -5.46
N LEU A 264 -4.63 -17.36 -4.98
CA LEU A 264 -5.93 -17.42 -4.30
C LEU A 264 -7.05 -17.97 -5.20
N MET A 265 -6.98 -17.71 -6.51
CA MET A 265 -7.89 -18.31 -7.48
C MET A 265 -7.64 -19.81 -7.66
N GLN A 266 -6.38 -20.24 -7.69
CA GLN A 266 -6.02 -21.66 -7.78
C GLN A 266 -6.43 -22.43 -6.52
N ASP A 267 -6.19 -21.87 -5.34
CA ASP A 267 -6.56 -22.46 -4.05
C ASP A 267 -8.07 -22.66 -3.92
N ARG A 268 -8.88 -21.82 -4.59
CA ARG A 268 -10.34 -21.97 -4.66
C ARG A 268 -10.81 -22.89 -5.79
N GLY A 269 -9.99 -23.11 -6.81
CA GLY A 269 -10.32 -23.82 -8.05
C GLY A 269 -10.05 -25.32 -8.05
N GLY A 270 -9.56 -25.89 -6.93
CA GLY A 270 -9.38 -27.34 -6.75
C GLY A 270 -10.68 -28.16 -6.85
N ASP A 271 -11.84 -27.50 -6.76
CA ASP A 271 -13.17 -28.10 -6.88
C ASP A 271 -13.83 -27.73 -8.23
N GLY A 272 -13.19 -28.04 -9.37
CA GLY A 272 -13.84 -28.32 -10.66
C GLY A 272 -14.78 -27.32 -11.35
N GLU A 273 -15.09 -26.14 -10.80
CA GLU A 273 -15.93 -25.12 -11.45
C GLU A 273 -15.09 -23.92 -11.92
N GLN A 274 -15.16 -23.62 -13.23
CA GLN A 274 -14.61 -22.40 -13.82
C GLN A 274 -15.21 -21.15 -13.16
N LEU A 275 -14.46 -20.56 -12.24
CA LEU A 275 -14.79 -19.32 -11.56
C LEU A 275 -14.23 -18.12 -12.32
N ASN A 276 -15.13 -17.36 -12.95
CA ASN A 276 -14.86 -15.97 -13.34
C ASN A 276 -14.63 -15.13 -12.05
N PRO A 277 -13.51 -14.40 -11.92
CA PRO A 277 -12.97 -13.93 -10.65
C PRO A 277 -13.44 -12.54 -10.18
N GLU A 278 -14.67 -12.11 -10.46
CA GLU A 278 -15.14 -10.78 -10.02
C GLU A 278 -16.03 -10.83 -8.77
N PRO A 279 -15.90 -9.82 -7.87
CA PRO A 279 -16.68 -9.63 -6.67
C PRO A 279 -18.11 -9.20 -7.04
N GLY A 280 -18.92 -10.18 -7.41
CA GLY A 280 -20.32 -9.98 -7.80
C GLY A 280 -21.06 -11.29 -8.08
N ARG A 281 -20.40 -12.45 -7.90
CA ARG A 281 -21.16 -13.66 -7.57
C ARG A 281 -21.58 -13.47 -6.11
N GLU A 282 -22.87 -13.19 -5.89
CA GLU A 282 -23.57 -13.81 -4.76
C GLU A 282 -23.36 -15.31 -4.95
N LEU A 283 -22.24 -15.82 -4.42
CA LEU A 283 -22.11 -17.22 -4.15
C LEU A 283 -23.23 -17.46 -3.16
N ARG A 284 -24.29 -18.15 -3.61
CA ARG A 284 -25.39 -18.66 -2.79
C ARG A 284 -24.88 -19.72 -1.80
N ARG A 285 -23.66 -19.56 -1.28
CA ARG A 285 -23.15 -20.27 -0.12
C ARG A 285 -23.85 -19.69 1.09
N THR A 286 -24.27 -20.57 1.98
CA THR A 286 -24.89 -20.16 3.22
C THR A 286 -23.93 -19.22 3.96
N ARG A 287 -24.46 -18.16 4.58
CA ARG A 287 -23.66 -17.14 5.32
C ARG A 287 -22.64 -17.78 6.28
N THR A 288 -22.97 -18.93 6.84
CA THR A 288 -22.14 -19.79 7.69
C THR A 288 -20.86 -20.34 7.03
N ASP A 289 -20.90 -20.65 5.72
CA ASP A 289 -19.73 -21.14 4.99
C ASP A 289 -18.72 -20.00 4.76
N SER A 290 -19.23 -18.78 4.54
CA SER A 290 -18.40 -17.59 4.30
C SER A 290 -17.61 -17.15 5.54
N THR A 291 -18.22 -17.21 6.73
CA THR A 291 -17.56 -16.84 7.99
C THR A 291 -16.45 -17.82 8.35
N THR A 292 -16.69 -19.12 8.17
CA THR A 292 -15.68 -20.15 8.47
C THR A 292 -14.48 -20.02 7.52
N GLN A 293 -14.75 -19.81 6.23
CA GLN A 293 -13.70 -19.58 5.23
C GLN A 293 -12.88 -18.32 5.55
N LYS A 294 -13.55 -17.23 5.95
CA LYS A 294 -12.90 -15.97 6.37
C LYS A 294 -11.93 -16.20 7.53
N TYR A 295 -12.37 -16.86 8.60
CA TYR A 295 -11.50 -17.11 9.76
C TYR A 295 -10.38 -18.10 9.48
N ASN A 296 -10.62 -19.10 8.63
CA ASN A 296 -9.55 -19.98 8.16
C ASN A 296 -8.47 -19.22 7.36
N ALA A 297 -8.87 -18.26 6.53
CA ALA A 297 -7.92 -17.41 5.81
C ALA A 297 -7.05 -16.59 6.77
N TYR A 298 -7.62 -16.03 7.84
CA TYR A 298 -6.86 -15.34 8.88
C TYR A 298 -5.91 -16.26 9.65
N THR A 299 -6.32 -17.48 9.98
CA THR A 299 -5.46 -18.51 10.59
C THR A 299 -4.23 -18.77 9.71
N ILE A 300 -4.43 -18.97 8.40
CA ILE A 300 -3.35 -19.20 7.44
C ILE A 300 -2.43 -17.97 7.34
N SER A 301 -3.01 -16.77 7.23
CA SER A 301 -2.26 -15.50 7.24
C SER A 301 -1.41 -15.34 8.50
N PHE A 302 -1.97 -15.66 9.67
CA PHE A 302 -1.25 -15.59 10.95
C PHE A 302 -0.06 -16.56 10.99
N ASP A 303 -0.27 -17.81 10.58
CA ASP A 303 0.78 -18.84 10.56
C ASP A 303 1.90 -18.47 9.58
N ASN A 304 1.54 -17.92 8.42
CA ASN A 304 2.50 -17.40 7.45
C ASN A 304 3.29 -16.22 8.02
N GLY A 305 2.64 -15.30 8.73
CA GLY A 305 3.31 -14.19 9.40
C GLY A 305 4.29 -14.65 10.48
N LEU A 306 3.92 -15.61 11.31
CA LEU A 306 4.83 -16.25 12.26
C LEU A 306 5.99 -16.96 11.56
N LYS A 307 5.74 -17.64 10.44
CA LYS A 307 6.80 -18.26 9.63
C LYS A 307 7.78 -17.21 9.09
N SER A 308 7.30 -16.04 8.65
CA SER A 308 8.16 -14.93 8.25
C SER A 308 8.99 -14.41 9.43
N LEU A 309 8.40 -14.27 10.61
CA LEU A 309 9.13 -13.90 11.83
C LEU A 309 10.21 -14.90 12.21
N ARG A 310 9.93 -16.21 12.11
CA ARG A 310 10.92 -17.27 12.33
C ARG A 310 12.12 -17.13 11.40
N LYS A 311 11.86 -16.86 10.11
CA LYS A 311 12.94 -16.67 9.12
C LYS A 311 13.81 -15.46 9.47
N ILE A 312 13.23 -14.34 9.91
CA ILE A 312 14.00 -13.18 10.39
C ILE A 312 14.89 -13.60 11.55
N PHE A 313 14.34 -14.29 12.54
CA PHE A 313 15.09 -14.63 13.75
C PHE A 313 16.22 -15.61 13.44
N ALA A 314 15.94 -16.62 12.61
CA ALA A 314 16.96 -17.54 12.10
C ALA A 314 18.06 -16.79 11.33
N HIS A 315 17.68 -15.80 10.53
CA HIS A 315 18.63 -14.96 9.82
C HIS A 315 19.47 -14.11 10.76
N MET A 316 18.85 -13.43 11.74
CA MET A 316 19.53 -12.59 12.73
C MET A 316 20.58 -13.34 13.56
N VAL A 317 20.38 -14.63 13.82
CA VAL A 317 21.36 -15.46 14.53
C VAL A 317 22.40 -16.12 13.61
N SER A 318 22.26 -15.98 12.29
CA SER A 318 23.20 -16.56 11.33
C SER A 318 24.51 -15.75 11.26
N PRO A 319 25.64 -16.39 10.90
CA PRO A 319 26.88 -15.67 10.64
C PRO A 319 26.73 -14.59 9.56
N ALA A 320 25.90 -14.84 8.53
CA ALA A 320 25.69 -13.93 7.41
C ALA A 320 25.12 -12.57 7.84
N TYR A 321 24.27 -12.54 8.87
CA TYR A 321 23.72 -11.29 9.40
C TYR A 321 24.79 -10.36 9.98
N THR A 322 25.91 -10.91 10.45
CA THR A 322 27.01 -10.09 10.98
C THR A 322 27.71 -9.29 9.90
N SER A 323 27.83 -9.87 8.69
CA SER A 323 28.56 -9.30 7.55
C SER A 323 27.70 -8.50 6.56
N GLN A 324 26.37 -8.60 6.63
CA GLN A 324 25.48 -7.92 5.69
C GLN A 324 25.45 -6.40 5.89
N SER A 325 25.40 -5.67 4.77
CA SER A 325 25.13 -4.25 4.78
C SER A 325 23.65 -3.96 5.11
N PRO A 326 23.30 -2.73 5.53
CA PRO A 326 21.90 -2.32 5.67
C PRO A 326 21.08 -2.52 4.39
N CYS A 327 21.69 -2.33 3.21
CA CYS A 327 21.03 -2.53 1.92
C CYS A 327 20.72 -4.01 1.66
N ASP A 328 21.66 -4.92 1.95
CA ASP A 328 21.43 -6.36 1.82
C ASP A 328 20.31 -6.82 2.74
N LEU A 329 20.30 -6.29 3.98
CA LEU A 329 19.28 -6.61 4.96
C LEU A 329 17.91 -6.07 4.56
N TYR A 330 17.86 -4.85 4.00
CA TYR A 330 16.63 -4.32 3.41
C TYR A 330 16.15 -5.23 2.29
N LYS A 331 17.04 -5.62 1.37
CA LYS A 331 16.67 -6.47 0.22
C LYS A 331 16.12 -7.81 0.67
N PHE A 332 16.78 -8.44 1.64
CA PHE A 332 16.32 -9.66 2.28
C PHE A 332 14.91 -9.50 2.88
N CYS A 333 14.68 -8.42 3.64
CA CYS A 333 13.41 -8.20 4.33
C CYS A 333 12.26 -7.88 3.39
N VAL A 334 12.49 -7.03 2.39
CA VAL A 334 11.42 -6.50 1.53
C VAL A 334 11.18 -7.39 0.32
N PHE A 335 12.23 -7.77 -0.41
CA PHE A 335 12.08 -8.45 -1.70
C PHE A 335 12.19 -9.98 -1.58
N GLU A 336 13.13 -10.49 -0.81
CA GLU A 336 13.41 -11.94 -0.83
C GLU A 336 12.45 -12.74 0.05
N GLN A 337 12.06 -12.18 1.20
CA GLN A 337 11.25 -12.91 2.18
C GLN A 337 9.86 -12.31 2.43
N ASN A 338 9.55 -11.14 1.84
CA ASN A 338 8.31 -10.40 2.06
C ASN A 338 7.93 -10.34 3.56
N ILE A 339 8.92 -10.04 4.39
CA ILE A 339 8.80 -10.08 5.85
C ILE A 339 7.77 -9.07 6.33
N SER A 340 7.83 -7.86 5.78
CA SER A 340 6.87 -6.80 6.10
C SER A 340 5.43 -7.25 5.80
N GLY A 341 5.18 -7.88 4.64
CA GLY A 341 3.87 -8.45 4.31
C GLY A 341 3.42 -9.48 5.34
N GLY A 342 4.28 -10.44 5.69
CA GLY A 342 3.95 -11.45 6.69
C GLY A 342 3.64 -10.87 8.08
N ILE A 343 4.39 -9.86 8.53
CA ILE A 343 4.12 -9.17 9.81
C ILE A 343 2.76 -8.46 9.76
N CYS A 344 2.44 -7.79 8.64
CA CYS A 344 1.16 -7.13 8.44
C CYS A 344 0.00 -8.12 8.41
N ASP A 345 0.18 -9.28 7.75
CA ASP A 345 -0.83 -10.35 7.69
C ASP A 345 -1.13 -10.92 9.09
N ALA A 346 -0.09 -11.11 9.91
CA ALA A 346 -0.27 -11.51 11.31
C ALA A 346 -0.99 -10.43 12.13
N LEU A 347 -0.63 -9.16 11.96
CA LEU A 347 -1.31 -8.04 12.61
C LEU A 347 -2.80 -8.00 12.23
N LEU A 348 -3.14 -8.18 10.97
CA LEU A 348 -4.53 -8.22 10.51
C LEU A 348 -5.31 -9.37 11.16
N ALA A 349 -4.72 -10.56 11.25
CA ALA A 349 -5.33 -11.70 11.92
C ALA A 349 -5.56 -11.47 13.42
N VAL A 350 -4.59 -10.89 14.11
CA VAL A 350 -4.71 -10.51 15.52
C VAL A 350 -5.78 -9.42 15.69
N SER A 351 -5.81 -8.42 14.80
CA SER A 351 -6.80 -7.34 14.81
C SER A 351 -8.22 -7.86 14.59
N GLU A 352 -8.40 -8.85 13.71
CA GLU A 352 -9.70 -9.49 13.54
C GLU A 352 -10.06 -10.28 14.79
N ALA A 353 -9.16 -11.10 15.33
CA ALA A 353 -9.36 -11.84 16.58
C ALA A 353 -9.75 -10.94 17.76
N MET A 354 -9.25 -9.70 17.78
CA MET A 354 -9.60 -8.68 18.78
C MET A 354 -11.05 -8.22 18.72
N ARG A 355 -11.74 -8.32 17.58
CA ARG A 355 -13.13 -7.85 17.46
C ARG A 355 -14.07 -8.53 18.46
N GLN A 356 -13.73 -9.71 18.98
CA GLN A 356 -14.48 -10.39 20.05
C GLN A 356 -14.61 -9.59 21.32
N SER A 357 -13.57 -8.82 21.64
CA SER A 357 -13.44 -8.13 22.91
C SER A 357 -14.09 -6.75 22.89
N THR A 358 -14.65 -6.34 21.74
CA THR A 358 -15.28 -5.03 21.59
C THR A 358 -16.54 -4.97 22.46
N PRO A 359 -16.61 -4.04 23.43
CA PRO A 359 -17.78 -3.88 24.28
C PRO A 359 -19.04 -3.67 23.43
N GLY A 360 -20.08 -4.49 23.66
CA GLY A 360 -21.34 -4.41 22.92
C GLY A 360 -21.49 -5.38 21.73
N ALA A 361 -20.49 -6.22 21.44
CA ALA A 361 -20.66 -7.30 20.47
C ALA A 361 -21.67 -8.33 20.98
N SER A 362 -22.90 -8.31 20.45
CA SER A 362 -23.94 -9.27 20.81
C SER A 362 -23.57 -10.66 20.27
N ARG A 363 -23.05 -11.52 21.15
CA ARG A 363 -22.70 -12.94 20.92
C ARG A 363 -21.46 -13.12 20.03
N SER A 364 -20.37 -13.58 20.64
CA SER A 364 -19.12 -13.90 19.94
C SER A 364 -19.36 -14.94 18.84
N GLU A 365 -19.01 -14.62 17.60
CA GLU A 365 -19.06 -15.57 16.50
C GLU A 365 -18.12 -16.76 16.79
N PRO A 366 -18.57 -18.02 16.65
CA PRO A 366 -17.76 -19.19 17.01
C PRO A 366 -16.41 -19.25 16.28
N GLY A 367 -16.38 -18.91 14.99
CA GLY A 367 -15.13 -18.92 14.21
C GLY A 367 -14.13 -17.88 14.67
N LEU A 368 -14.61 -16.75 15.21
CA LEU A 368 -13.77 -15.72 15.78
C LEU A 368 -13.14 -16.19 17.11
N VAL A 369 -13.85 -17.05 17.87
CA VAL A 369 -13.34 -17.63 19.14
C VAL A 369 -12.23 -18.61 18.81
N GLU A 370 -12.41 -19.39 17.75
CA GLU A 370 -11.38 -20.32 17.30
C GLU A 370 -10.16 -19.60 16.71
N LEU A 371 -10.35 -18.50 15.96
CA LEU A 371 -9.25 -17.67 15.49
C LEU A 371 -8.44 -17.12 16.67
N SER A 372 -9.11 -16.54 17.67
CA SER A 372 -8.45 -16.06 18.89
C SER A 372 -7.64 -17.17 19.57
N LYS A 373 -8.27 -18.34 19.82
CA LYS A 373 -7.60 -19.53 20.37
C LYS A 373 -6.39 -19.97 19.56
N HIS A 374 -6.50 -19.98 18.23
CA HIS A 374 -5.41 -20.32 17.33
C HIS A 374 -4.26 -19.33 17.45
N THR A 375 -4.53 -18.03 17.35
CA THR A 375 -3.54 -16.96 17.44
C THR A 375 -2.67 -17.09 18.69
N SER A 376 -3.25 -17.23 19.89
CA SER A 376 -2.39 -17.35 21.08
C SER A 376 -1.75 -18.72 21.25
N ARG A 377 -2.39 -19.82 20.80
CA ARG A 377 -1.71 -21.13 20.79
C ARG A 377 -0.45 -21.10 19.94
N GLN A 378 -0.55 -20.53 18.73
CA GLN A 378 0.60 -20.43 17.83
C GLN A 378 1.62 -19.40 18.30
N THR A 379 1.19 -18.28 18.90
CA THR A 379 2.12 -17.32 19.51
C THR A 379 2.90 -17.96 20.67
N HIS A 380 2.20 -18.69 21.56
CA HIS A 380 2.85 -19.40 22.65
C HIS A 380 3.80 -20.48 22.14
N LYS A 381 3.37 -21.26 21.13
CA LYS A 381 4.23 -22.24 20.46
C LYS A 381 5.47 -21.60 19.86
N PHE A 382 5.31 -20.46 19.18
CA PHE A 382 6.41 -19.69 18.61
C PHE A 382 7.42 -19.24 19.68
N LEU A 383 6.95 -18.68 20.79
CA LEU A 383 7.82 -18.28 21.90
C LEU A 383 8.57 -19.47 22.50
N LYS A 384 7.89 -20.62 22.66
CA LYS A 384 8.46 -21.82 23.27
C LYS A 384 9.46 -22.54 22.36
N ASP A 385 9.09 -22.76 21.12
CA ASP A 385 9.80 -23.66 20.21
C ASP A 385 10.90 -22.92 19.44
N ASP A 386 10.61 -21.70 18.97
CA ASP A 386 11.52 -20.94 18.10
C ASP A 386 12.38 -19.94 18.88
N ILE A 387 11.99 -19.65 20.13
CA ILE A 387 12.75 -18.76 21.02
C ILE A 387 12.95 -19.39 22.41
N PRO A 388 13.44 -20.64 22.51
CA PRO A 388 13.42 -21.44 23.74
C PRO A 388 14.20 -20.80 24.90
N ASN A 389 15.26 -20.04 24.59
CA ASN A 389 16.08 -19.34 25.59
C ASN A 389 15.30 -18.24 26.35
N LEU A 390 14.13 -17.81 25.84
CA LEU A 390 13.29 -16.80 26.49
C LEU A 390 12.29 -17.38 27.47
N VAL A 391 11.87 -18.65 27.31
CA VAL A 391 10.94 -19.30 28.25
C VAL A 391 11.67 -19.78 29.52
N GLN A 392 12.99 -20.00 29.45
CA GLN A 392 13.80 -20.48 30.56
C GLN A 392 14.36 -19.37 31.47
N CYS A 393 14.27 -18.10 31.08
CA CYS A 393 14.66 -16.98 31.94
C CYS A 393 13.58 -16.70 33.00
N GLN A 394 13.95 -16.82 34.28
CA GLN A 394 13.12 -16.34 35.37
C GLN A 394 12.87 -14.83 35.24
N GLN A 395 11.67 -14.39 35.67
CA GLN A 395 11.25 -12.99 35.69
C GLN A 395 12.36 -12.08 36.25
N GLY A 396 13.00 -11.29 35.37
CA GLY A 396 14.04 -10.32 35.74
C GLY A 396 15.33 -10.39 34.93
N SER A 397 15.64 -11.52 34.26
CA SER A 397 16.91 -11.67 33.50
C SER A 397 16.76 -11.53 31.97
N TYR A 398 15.58 -11.11 31.47
CA TYR A 398 15.26 -11.05 30.04
C TYR A 398 16.20 -10.13 29.24
N THR A 399 16.77 -9.12 29.89
CA THR A 399 17.77 -8.23 29.31
C THR A 399 19.10 -8.92 29.05
N ASP A 400 19.44 -10.05 29.67
CA ASP A 400 20.84 -10.52 29.57
C ASP A 400 21.13 -11.42 28.37
N LEU A 401 20.18 -12.20 27.85
CA LEU A 401 20.49 -13.19 26.80
C LEU A 401 20.55 -12.60 25.39
N TRP A 402 19.60 -11.73 25.06
CA TRP A 402 19.61 -10.99 23.79
C TRP A 402 20.39 -9.68 23.96
N SER A 403 20.18 -8.94 25.06
CA SER A 403 20.91 -7.68 25.20
C SER A 403 22.41 -7.88 25.40
N ASN A 404 22.96 -8.96 25.99
CA ASN A 404 24.45 -9.12 25.94
C ASN A 404 24.98 -9.46 24.54
N ARG A 405 24.21 -10.16 23.71
CA ARG A 405 24.59 -10.46 22.31
C ARG A 405 24.52 -9.22 21.42
N TYR A 406 23.62 -8.28 21.73
CA TYR A 406 23.35 -7.09 20.90
C TYR A 406 23.80 -5.74 21.52
N LEU A 407 24.02 -5.63 22.83
CA LEU A 407 24.62 -4.45 23.48
C LEU A 407 26.12 -4.34 23.16
N ALA A 408 26.77 -5.47 22.87
CA ALA A 408 28.11 -5.50 22.28
C ALA A 408 28.10 -5.30 20.75
N SER A 409 26.91 -5.21 20.12
CA SER A 409 26.80 -5.02 18.67
C SER A 409 27.26 -3.62 18.31
N THR A 410 28.31 -3.53 17.51
CA THR A 410 28.74 -2.28 16.87
C THR A 410 27.82 -1.89 15.69
N SER A 411 26.65 -2.54 15.57
CA SER A 411 25.68 -2.34 14.49
C SER A 411 25.20 -0.88 14.42
N ARG A 412 24.99 -0.41 13.19
CA ARG A 412 24.41 0.90 12.89
C ARG A 412 23.23 0.74 11.92
N GLY A 413 22.40 1.78 11.80
CA GLY A 413 21.29 1.83 10.85
C GLY A 413 20.20 0.77 11.07
N LEU A 414 19.76 0.13 9.97
CA LEU A 414 18.68 -0.86 9.95
C LEU A 414 18.91 -2.02 10.93
N LYS A 415 20.14 -2.51 10.99
CA LYS A 415 20.51 -3.67 11.81
C LYS A 415 20.22 -3.44 13.29
N LYS A 416 20.73 -2.32 13.83
CA LYS A 416 20.46 -1.91 15.22
C LYS A 416 18.97 -1.69 15.49
N SER A 417 18.25 -1.15 14.51
CA SER A 417 16.79 -0.96 14.61
C SER A 417 16.07 -2.31 14.72
N MET A 418 16.39 -3.28 13.87
CA MET A 418 15.81 -4.63 13.92
C MET A 418 16.11 -5.34 15.24
N GLU A 419 17.35 -5.28 15.73
CA GLU A 419 17.74 -5.86 17.03
C GLU A 419 16.91 -5.27 18.18
N LYS A 420 16.73 -3.95 18.19
CA LYS A 420 15.92 -3.24 19.20
C LYS A 420 14.44 -3.60 19.11
N ILE A 421 13.87 -3.59 17.90
CA ILE A 421 12.45 -3.87 17.64
C ILE A 421 12.12 -5.30 18.06
N THR A 422 12.94 -6.27 17.63
CA THR A 422 12.78 -7.67 18.00
C THR A 422 12.84 -7.88 19.51
N THR A 423 13.81 -7.25 20.18
CA THR A 423 13.95 -7.35 21.65
C THR A 423 12.70 -6.82 22.37
N ARG A 424 12.18 -5.67 21.92
CA ARG A 424 10.98 -5.06 22.49
C ARG A 424 9.73 -5.91 22.25
N PHE A 425 9.49 -6.32 21.01
CA PHE A 425 8.37 -7.20 20.64
C PHE A 425 8.32 -8.48 21.47
N ILE A 426 9.47 -9.14 21.62
CA ILE A 426 9.60 -10.33 22.45
C ILE A 426 9.28 -10.02 23.92
N GLY A 427 9.82 -8.92 24.46
CA GLY A 427 9.54 -8.49 25.83
C GLY A 427 8.05 -8.26 26.07
N ASP A 428 7.37 -7.60 25.13
CA ASP A 428 5.93 -7.32 25.21
C ASP A 428 5.10 -8.60 25.12
N LEU A 429 5.46 -9.54 24.24
CA LEU A 429 4.83 -10.85 24.18
C LEU A 429 5.02 -11.63 25.49
N VAL A 430 6.24 -11.73 26.01
CA VAL A 430 6.51 -12.44 27.27
C VAL A 430 5.74 -11.82 28.43
N LYS A 431 5.71 -10.49 28.52
CA LYS A 431 4.92 -9.77 29.52
C LYS A 431 3.44 -10.13 29.41
N SER A 432 2.89 -10.14 28.19
CA SER A 432 1.52 -10.56 27.91
C SER A 432 1.26 -11.98 28.44
N PHE A 433 2.13 -12.94 28.14
CA PHE A 433 1.96 -14.33 28.59
C PHE A 433 2.16 -14.53 30.10
N SER A 434 3.05 -13.77 30.74
CA SER A 434 3.24 -13.84 32.19
C SER A 434 2.01 -13.35 32.98
N GLN A 435 1.24 -12.44 32.39
CA GLN A 435 0.01 -11.90 32.97
C GLN A 435 -1.20 -12.84 32.76
N LEU A 436 -1.12 -13.77 31.79
CA LEU A 436 -2.22 -14.68 31.40
C LEU A 436 -2.46 -15.88 32.34
N SER A 437 -1.87 -15.91 33.54
CA SER A 437 -2.08 -16.99 34.53
C SER A 437 -3.52 -17.14 35.05
N ARG A 438 -4.46 -16.28 34.61
CA ARG A 438 -5.87 -16.26 35.06
C ARG A 438 -6.94 -16.34 33.96
N GLY A 439 -6.60 -16.68 32.72
CA GLY A 439 -7.56 -16.79 31.62
C GLY A 439 -7.44 -15.65 30.60
N TRP A 440 -8.05 -15.86 29.43
CA TRP A 440 -7.87 -15.10 28.19
C TRP A 440 -8.52 -13.70 28.21
N GLU A 441 -8.09 -12.84 29.12
CA GLU A 441 -8.64 -11.49 29.28
C GLU A 441 -7.87 -10.38 28.54
N TYR A 442 -6.72 -10.67 27.89
CA TYR A 442 -5.85 -9.61 27.34
C TYR A 442 -5.35 -9.83 25.90
N PRO A 443 -6.24 -10.07 24.92
CA PRO A 443 -5.83 -10.11 23.52
C PRO A 443 -5.31 -8.73 23.04
N ASP A 444 -5.67 -7.64 23.73
CA ASP A 444 -5.17 -6.27 23.48
C ASP A 444 -3.64 -6.18 23.53
N LEU A 445 -2.99 -6.90 24.46
CA LEU A 445 -1.54 -6.83 24.61
C LEU A 445 -0.81 -7.52 23.45
N ILE A 446 -1.36 -8.64 22.96
CA ILE A 446 -0.82 -9.31 21.76
C ILE A 446 -1.00 -8.40 20.56
N HIS A 447 -2.17 -7.79 20.40
CA HIS A 447 -2.44 -6.82 19.35
C HIS A 447 -1.46 -5.64 19.40
N ASP A 448 -1.26 -5.03 20.57
CA ASP A 448 -0.35 -3.91 20.75
C ASP A 448 1.10 -4.30 20.42
N ALA A 449 1.54 -5.49 20.82
CA ALA A 449 2.87 -5.99 20.49
C ALA A 449 3.06 -6.16 18.96
N PHE A 450 2.10 -6.80 18.27
CA PHE A 450 2.16 -6.96 16.81
C PHE A 450 2.04 -5.62 16.08
N LYS A 451 1.19 -4.70 16.58
CA LYS A 451 1.03 -3.35 16.02
C LYS A 451 2.34 -2.60 16.12
N GLU A 452 2.96 -2.59 17.30
CA GLU A 452 4.20 -1.88 17.53
C GLU A 452 5.35 -2.48 16.69
N LEU A 453 5.41 -3.80 16.60
CA LEU A 453 6.35 -4.51 15.74
C LEU A 453 6.18 -4.05 14.28
N ALA A 454 4.96 -4.08 13.74
CA ALA A 454 4.70 -3.72 12.35
C ALA A 454 5.07 -2.27 12.04
N VAL A 455 4.64 -1.32 12.88
CA VAL A 455 4.95 0.12 12.71
C VAL A 455 6.45 0.37 12.82
N SER A 456 7.07 -0.15 13.88
CA SER A 456 8.50 0.10 14.12
C SER A 456 9.37 -0.53 13.03
N PHE A 457 8.96 -1.69 12.52
CA PHE A 457 9.65 -2.38 11.42
C PHE A 457 9.58 -1.56 10.13
N GLU A 458 8.40 -1.06 9.76
CA GLU A 458 8.26 -0.15 8.61
C GLU A 458 9.08 1.13 8.77
N ASP A 459 9.07 1.75 9.94
CA ASP A 459 9.88 2.94 10.20
C ASP A 459 11.38 2.68 10.10
N ALA A 460 11.83 1.49 10.52
CA ALA A 460 13.22 1.08 10.39
C ALA A 460 13.61 0.87 8.94
N LEU A 461 12.75 0.23 8.14
CA LEU A 461 12.95 0.09 6.70
C LEU A 461 13.01 1.46 6.02
N GLY A 462 12.16 2.41 6.43
CA GLY A 462 12.18 3.79 5.93
C GLY A 462 13.48 4.51 6.15
N ARG A 463 14.01 4.52 7.38
CA ARG A 463 15.32 5.13 7.64
C ARG A 463 16.43 4.50 6.80
N ALA A 464 16.38 3.18 6.62
CA ALA A 464 17.37 2.47 5.81
C ALA A 464 17.24 2.76 4.30
N TYR A 465 16.02 3.02 3.84
CA TYR A 465 15.75 3.43 2.47
C TYR A 465 16.27 4.84 2.21
N ASP A 466 15.99 5.79 3.10
CA ASP A 466 16.43 7.18 2.99
C ASP A 466 17.95 7.35 3.13
N GLU A 467 18.61 6.49 3.93
CA GLU A 467 20.06 6.48 4.11
C GLU A 467 20.82 5.92 2.89
N ARG A 468 20.13 5.42 1.85
CA ARG A 468 20.82 4.98 0.63
C ARG A 468 21.48 6.18 -0.03
N PRO A 469 22.82 6.18 -0.20
CA PRO A 469 23.45 7.24 -0.97
C PRO A 469 22.89 7.23 -2.38
N GLU A 470 22.47 8.40 -2.90
CA GLU A 470 22.01 8.65 -4.28
C GLU A 470 23.09 8.36 -5.36
N THR A 471 24.10 7.56 -5.04
CA THR A 471 25.30 7.31 -5.83
C THR A 471 25.10 6.44 -7.07
N VAL A 472 23.87 6.22 -7.54
CA VAL A 472 23.59 5.47 -8.78
C VAL A 472 22.87 6.32 -9.84
N SER A 473 23.02 7.65 -9.79
CA SER A 473 22.98 8.46 -11.01
C SER A 473 24.31 8.29 -11.78
N ALA A 474 24.65 7.06 -12.15
CA ALA A 474 25.67 6.80 -13.16
C ALA A 474 25.01 6.94 -14.53
N SER A 475 25.37 7.98 -15.28
CA SER A 475 25.01 8.10 -16.69
C SER A 475 25.38 6.81 -17.44
N PRO A 476 24.52 6.30 -18.35
CA PRO A 476 24.91 5.23 -19.24
C PRO A 476 25.80 5.84 -20.33
N VAL A 477 27.10 5.87 -20.09
CA VAL A 477 28.09 6.11 -21.13
C VAL A 477 29.04 4.92 -21.13
N ASP A 478 28.85 4.08 -22.14
CA ASP A 478 29.78 3.12 -22.74
C ASP A 478 30.65 2.24 -21.83
N GLY A 479 30.38 0.94 -21.87
CA GLY A 479 31.31 -0.06 -21.33
C GLY A 479 30.81 -1.50 -21.35
N ILE A 480 30.41 -2.01 -22.52
CA ILE A 480 30.37 -3.45 -22.76
C ILE A 480 31.82 -3.98 -22.74
N ALA A 481 31.97 -5.18 -22.17
CA ALA A 481 33.17 -6.01 -22.07
C ALA A 481 34.01 -5.79 -20.79
N THR A 482 33.85 -6.69 -19.81
CA THR A 482 34.86 -7.73 -19.48
C THR A 482 34.31 -8.60 -18.34
N LEU A 483 33.55 -9.64 -18.68
CA LEU A 483 33.31 -10.79 -17.80
C LEU A 483 33.82 -12.03 -18.52
N SER A 484 35.10 -12.33 -18.35
CA SER A 484 35.66 -13.67 -18.57
C SER A 484 37.07 -13.76 -17.99
N ALA A 485 37.34 -14.88 -17.33
CA ALA A 485 38.64 -15.38 -16.84
C ALA A 485 39.20 -14.74 -15.56
N SER A 486 39.08 -15.45 -14.42
CA SER A 486 40.18 -16.30 -13.95
C SER A 486 39.84 -16.92 -12.59
N LEU A 487 39.45 -18.20 -12.60
CA LEU A 487 39.49 -19.11 -11.46
C LEU A 487 40.49 -20.21 -11.84
N HIS A 488 41.71 -20.16 -11.30
CA HIS A 488 42.38 -21.29 -10.65
C HIS A 488 43.84 -20.99 -10.28
N SER A 489 44.23 -21.59 -9.14
CA SER A 489 45.57 -21.83 -8.61
C SER A 489 46.27 -20.68 -7.86
N LEU A 490 46.45 -20.80 -6.54
CA LEU A 490 47.59 -21.52 -5.98
C LEU A 490 47.47 -21.76 -4.47
N SER A 491 48.21 -22.79 -4.05
CA SER A 491 48.23 -23.47 -2.76
C SER A 491 49.26 -22.85 -1.79
N ILE A 492 48.93 -22.94 -0.50
CA ILE A 492 49.74 -23.13 0.73
C ILE A 492 51.29 -23.09 0.57
N SER A 493 51.99 -22.20 1.31
CA SER A 493 52.84 -22.59 2.47
C SER A 493 53.61 -21.43 3.16
N SER A 494 53.35 -21.29 4.46
CA SER A 494 54.21 -21.02 5.64
C SER A 494 55.63 -20.42 5.51
N SER A 495 55.91 -19.37 6.32
CA SER A 495 57.04 -19.34 7.29
C SER A 495 56.94 -18.16 8.29
N GLN A 496 57.37 -18.43 9.53
CA GLN A 496 57.50 -17.55 10.72
C GLN A 496 58.73 -16.60 10.54
N SER A 497 59.02 -15.51 11.27
CA SER A 497 59.04 -15.24 12.72
C SER A 497 59.37 -13.76 13.03
N ALA A 498 58.83 -13.26 14.15
CA ALA A 498 59.34 -12.33 15.18
C ALA A 498 60.32 -11.15 14.88
N ALA A 499 59.96 -9.94 15.34
CA ALA A 499 60.61 -9.22 16.48
C ALA A 499 60.39 -7.67 16.49
N THR A 500 59.71 -7.18 17.55
CA THR A 500 60.09 -6.10 18.49
C THR A 500 60.28 -4.61 18.05
N ALA A 501 59.35 -3.75 18.52
CA ALA A 501 59.54 -2.53 19.34
C ALA A 501 59.90 -1.12 18.75
N THR A 502 58.88 -0.24 18.75
CA THR A 502 58.79 1.17 19.28
C THR A 502 59.47 2.37 18.54
N PRO A 503 59.06 3.66 18.79
CA PRO A 503 58.37 4.47 17.77
C PRO A 503 58.94 5.90 17.52
N VAL A 504 58.15 6.73 16.79
CA VAL A 504 58.11 8.23 16.74
C VAL A 504 58.93 8.89 15.59
N PRO A 505 58.56 10.06 14.98
CA PRO A 505 57.25 10.67 14.66
C PRO A 505 57.08 11.17 13.19
N ASN A 506 55.88 11.67 12.88
CA ASN A 506 55.53 12.78 11.98
C ASN A 506 55.84 12.68 10.48
N GLY A 507 54.77 12.52 9.70
CA GLY A 507 54.73 12.85 8.28
C GLY A 507 53.30 12.97 7.79
N THR A 508 52.75 14.19 7.79
CA THR A 508 51.45 14.55 7.20
C THR A 508 51.47 14.33 5.68
N PRO A 509 50.49 13.66 5.06
CA PRO A 509 50.28 13.76 3.62
C PRO A 509 49.06 14.62 3.29
N ALA A 510 49.36 15.63 2.47
CA ALA A 510 48.54 16.36 1.52
C ALA A 510 47.05 16.02 1.41
N ARG A 511 46.24 17.05 1.68
CA ARG A 511 44.83 17.19 1.35
C ARG A 511 44.68 17.27 -0.19
N SER A 512 43.91 16.36 -0.78
CA SER A 512 43.49 16.45 -2.18
C SER A 512 42.51 17.62 -2.35
N SER A 513 42.89 18.57 -3.20
CA SER A 513 42.15 19.79 -3.50
C SER A 513 40.98 19.48 -4.44
N TYR A 514 39.81 19.17 -3.89
CA TYR A 514 38.55 19.22 -4.64
C TYR A 514 38.04 20.68 -4.69
N ASN A 515 37.84 21.18 -5.90
CA ASN A 515 37.38 22.54 -6.19
C ASN A 515 35.94 22.74 -5.66
N ASN A 516 35.78 23.37 -4.50
CA ASN A 516 34.49 23.66 -3.85
C ASN A 516 33.82 24.96 -4.38
N ASN A 517 33.82 25.18 -5.69
CA ASN A 517 33.25 26.39 -6.27
C ASN A 517 31.77 26.18 -6.64
N CYS A 518 30.91 27.13 -6.27
CA CYS A 518 29.49 27.16 -6.61
C CYS A 518 29.27 27.12 -8.13
N TYR A 519 28.45 26.20 -8.64
CA TYR A 519 28.23 26.06 -10.10
C TYR A 519 27.52 27.26 -10.74
N ASN A 520 26.82 28.08 -9.96
CA ASN A 520 26.11 29.25 -10.50
C ASN A 520 27.02 30.48 -10.67
N CYS A 521 27.94 30.72 -9.72
CA CYS A 521 28.79 31.93 -9.72
C CYS A 521 30.31 31.68 -9.69
N GLY A 522 30.75 30.44 -9.50
CA GLY A 522 32.16 30.05 -9.46
C GLY A 522 32.91 30.42 -8.17
N GLN A 523 32.24 30.97 -7.16
CA GLN A 523 32.86 31.35 -5.88
C GLN A 523 32.85 30.17 -4.89
N PRO A 524 33.89 29.99 -4.07
CA PRO A 524 33.91 28.97 -3.03
C PRO A 524 32.93 29.25 -1.87
N ASP A 525 32.84 28.32 -0.93
CA ASP A 525 32.18 28.46 0.38
C ASP A 525 30.65 28.60 0.40
N HIS A 526 29.96 28.27 -0.69
CA HIS A 526 28.50 28.05 -0.66
C HIS A 526 28.03 27.12 -1.79
N TRP A 527 26.86 26.54 -1.62
CA TRP A 527 26.24 25.67 -2.63
C TRP A 527 25.40 26.47 -3.62
N SER A 528 25.18 25.95 -4.84
CA SER A 528 24.40 26.63 -5.89
C SER A 528 22.98 27.02 -5.49
N TRP A 529 22.38 26.33 -4.52
CA TRP A 529 21.05 26.64 -3.99
C TRP A 529 21.06 27.75 -2.93
N GLN A 530 22.23 28.07 -2.36
CA GLN A 530 22.47 29.18 -1.43
C GLN A 530 23.05 30.41 -2.15
N CYS A 531 23.21 30.34 -3.47
CA CYS A 531 23.83 31.39 -4.25
C CYS A 531 22.91 32.60 -4.39
N ALA A 532 23.34 33.77 -3.92
CA ALA A 532 22.59 35.02 -4.02
C ALA A 532 22.51 35.57 -5.46
N HIS A 533 23.28 35.01 -6.40
CA HIS A 533 23.19 35.40 -7.81
C HIS A 533 21.98 34.75 -8.50
N PRO A 534 21.21 35.50 -9.32
CA PRO A 534 20.11 34.94 -10.09
C PRO A 534 20.62 33.80 -10.99
N LYS A 535 19.87 32.68 -11.03
CA LYS A 535 20.24 31.48 -11.80
C LYS A 535 20.48 31.86 -13.26
N LYS A 536 21.67 31.55 -13.81
CA LYS A 536 21.92 31.68 -15.24
C LYS A 536 20.95 30.76 -16.00
N ARG A 537 19.99 31.33 -16.74
CA ARG A 537 19.21 30.58 -17.72
C ARG A 537 20.20 29.96 -18.71
N SER A 538 20.18 28.63 -18.87
CA SER A 538 20.94 28.00 -19.94
C SER A 538 20.35 28.46 -21.28
N VAL A 539 21.17 29.16 -22.06
CA VAL A 539 20.91 29.39 -23.47
C VAL A 539 21.26 28.08 -24.17
N MET A 540 20.24 27.33 -24.61
CA MET A 540 20.43 26.17 -25.48
C MET A 540 21.07 26.62 -26.80
N PRO A 541 22.10 25.93 -27.32
CA PRO A 541 22.62 26.17 -28.65
C PRO A 541 21.59 25.72 -29.69
N SER A 542 21.33 26.57 -30.69
CA SER A 542 20.50 26.26 -31.84
C SER A 542 21.10 25.09 -32.65
N THR A 543 20.35 24.02 -32.84
CA THR A 543 20.73 22.90 -33.71
C THR A 543 20.41 23.20 -35.19
N PRO A 544 21.22 22.72 -36.14
CA PRO A 544 21.08 23.01 -37.55
C PRO A 544 20.05 22.09 -38.24
N SER A 545 19.46 22.63 -39.30
CA SER A 545 18.52 22.00 -40.22
C SER A 545 19.14 20.91 -41.11
N THR A 546 18.32 19.88 -41.37
CA THR A 546 18.26 18.95 -42.53
C THR A 546 19.36 17.91 -42.75
N SER A 547 18.99 16.62 -42.68
CA SER A 547 19.13 15.68 -43.81
C SER A 547 18.30 14.41 -43.61
N THR A 548 17.51 14.07 -44.62
CA THR A 548 16.61 12.93 -44.79
C THR A 548 17.32 11.58 -44.90
N SER A 549 16.98 10.62 -44.04
CA SER A 549 17.04 9.19 -44.37
C SER A 549 15.70 8.55 -44.02
N LYS A 550 14.92 8.16 -45.03
CA LYS A 550 13.67 7.41 -44.88
C LYS A 550 13.99 5.98 -44.43
N GLY A 551 13.90 5.73 -43.13
CA GLY A 551 13.80 4.38 -42.59
C GLY A 551 12.33 3.99 -42.43
N ASN A 552 12.02 2.70 -42.62
CA ASN A 552 10.69 2.17 -42.32
C ASN A 552 10.47 2.09 -40.80
N CYS A 553 9.22 2.25 -40.37
CA CYS A 553 8.82 2.04 -38.98
C CYS A 553 9.08 0.59 -38.55
N TYR A 554 9.87 0.38 -37.49
CA TYR A 554 10.28 -0.95 -37.02
C TYR A 554 9.09 -1.87 -36.64
N ASN A 555 7.91 -1.30 -36.39
CA ASN A 555 6.74 -2.05 -35.94
C ASN A 555 5.74 -2.40 -37.06
N CYS A 556 5.77 -1.72 -38.20
CA CYS A 556 4.83 -1.97 -39.30
C CYS A 556 5.46 -1.93 -40.70
N ASP A 557 6.76 -1.67 -40.78
CA ASP A 557 7.59 -1.65 -41.98
C ASP A 557 7.10 -0.68 -43.10
N GLN A 558 6.32 0.34 -42.73
CA GLN A 558 5.83 1.37 -43.66
C GLN A 558 6.74 2.62 -43.64
N PRO A 559 7.04 3.23 -44.80
CA PRO A 559 7.80 4.48 -44.89
C PRO A 559 6.92 5.72 -44.66
N GLY A 560 7.44 6.72 -43.95
CA GLY A 560 6.84 8.06 -43.89
C GLY A 560 5.99 8.36 -42.66
N HIS A 561 6.16 7.61 -41.59
CA HIS A 561 5.72 7.96 -40.25
C HIS A 561 6.86 8.49 -39.39
#